data_AF-A0A833XTW4-F1
#
_entry.id   AF-A0A833XTW4-F1
#
_cell.length_a   1.000
_cell.length_b   1.000
_cell.length_c   1.000
_cell.angle_alpha   90.00
_cell.angle_beta   90.00
_cell.angle_gamma   90.00
#
_symmetry.space_group_name_H-M   'P 1'
#
loop_
_entity.id
_entity.type
_entity.pdbx_description
1 polymer ?
#
loop_
_entity_poly.entity_id
_entity_poly.type
_entity_poly.pdbx_seq_one_letter_code
_entity_poly.pdbx_strand_id
1 'polypeptide(L)'
;LLATCLTPKQFPPADIRQTPDQIKSDVERRGEFIKFLTKEVESATYRDVSDVEAFVKWLDGELSSLVDERAVLKHFPQWPERKADALREAACTYRDLKSLESEVSRFVDNPKEPLTQALRRIQALQDRLEQSIANIERMRESTIKRYKDLQIPWEWMLDTGLLGQMKLSSLKLAREYMKRIANELQADECSCEENLKLQGVRYAYRVHQFAGGFDAEAIQAFEKLKKAGLDSEK
;
A
#
# COMPACT_ATOMS: atom_id res chain seq x y z
N LEU A 1 -5.41 17.60 2.41
CA LEU A 1 -4.19 16.76 2.33
C LEU A 1 -4.46 15.42 1.61
N LEU A 2 -5.33 15.38 0.59
CA LEU A 2 -5.64 14.17 -0.18
C LEU A 2 -5.46 14.47 -1.67
N ALA A 3 -4.21 14.41 -2.14
CA ALA A 3 -3.85 14.70 -3.52
C ALA A 3 -3.07 13.55 -4.20
N THR A 4 -2.93 12.38 -3.57
CA THR A 4 -1.99 11.35 -4.05
C THR A 4 -2.61 10.11 -4.67
N CYS A 5 -3.94 9.94 -4.65
CA CYS A 5 -4.60 8.74 -5.21
C CYS A 5 -5.23 8.93 -6.60
N LEU A 6 -5.15 10.13 -7.17
CA LEU A 6 -5.49 10.32 -8.57
C LEU A 6 -4.25 9.98 -9.38
N THR A 7 -4.32 8.94 -10.21
CA THR A 7 -3.38 8.76 -11.32
C THR A 7 -3.18 10.12 -12.00
N PRO A 8 -1.95 10.56 -12.29
CA PRO A 8 -1.75 11.80 -13.01
C PRO A 8 -2.41 11.63 -14.39
N LYS A 9 -3.63 12.16 -14.55
CA LYS A 9 -4.15 12.48 -15.88
C LYS A 9 -3.06 13.35 -16.49
N GLN A 10 -2.46 12.90 -17.59
CA GLN A 10 -1.71 13.80 -18.46
C GLN A 10 -2.67 14.93 -18.80
N PHE A 11 -2.49 16.08 -18.15
CA PHE A 11 -3.24 17.26 -18.50
C PHE A 11 -2.86 17.59 -19.94
N PRO A 12 -3.82 17.67 -20.88
CA PRO A 12 -3.51 18.23 -22.17
C PRO A 12 -2.99 19.66 -21.97
N PRO A 13 -2.06 20.13 -22.82
CA PRO A 13 -1.52 21.47 -22.70
C PRO A 13 -2.66 22.50 -22.68
N ALA A 14 -2.47 23.52 -21.85
CA ALA A 14 -3.47 24.53 -21.53
C ALA A 14 -3.94 25.32 -22.77
N ASP A 15 -4.99 24.86 -23.45
CA ASP A 15 -6.01 25.69 -24.12
C ASP A 15 -7.19 24.86 -24.65
N ILE A 16 -8.07 24.36 -23.76
CA ILE A 16 -9.48 24.11 -24.10
C ILE A 16 -10.29 24.47 -22.85
N ARG A 17 -10.73 25.72 -22.75
CA ARG A 17 -11.88 26.05 -21.89
C ARG A 17 -13.07 25.26 -22.45
N GLN A 18 -13.37 24.12 -21.86
CA GLN A 18 -14.57 23.35 -22.19
C GLN A 18 -15.78 24.27 -22.06
N THR A 19 -16.60 24.36 -23.10
CA THR A 19 -17.71 25.30 -23.10
C THR A 19 -18.85 24.77 -22.21
N PRO A 20 -19.54 25.64 -21.44
CA PRO A 20 -20.71 25.26 -20.65
C PRO A 20 -21.77 24.49 -21.45
N ASP A 21 -21.81 24.72 -22.77
CA ASP A 21 -22.74 24.08 -23.70
C ASP A 21 -22.42 22.59 -23.93
N GLN A 22 -21.15 22.17 -23.87
CA GLN A 22 -20.78 20.75 -23.95
C GLN A 22 -21.18 20.00 -22.67
N ILE A 23 -21.00 20.63 -21.50
CA ILE A 23 -21.44 20.07 -20.21
C ILE A 23 -22.96 19.92 -20.18
N LYS A 24 -23.70 20.95 -20.60
CA LYS A 24 -25.16 20.89 -20.72
C LYS A 24 -25.62 19.80 -21.69
N SER A 25 -24.98 19.69 -22.85
CA SER A 25 -25.29 18.64 -23.83
C SER A 25 -25.04 17.24 -23.29
N ASP A 26 -23.97 17.01 -22.52
CA ASP A 26 -23.73 15.71 -21.88
C ASP A 26 -24.76 15.42 -20.78
N VAL A 27 -25.13 16.41 -19.97
CA VAL A 27 -26.16 16.31 -18.93
C VAL A 27 -27.52 15.93 -19.55
N GLU A 28 -27.89 16.54 -20.67
CA GLU A 28 -29.15 16.27 -21.37
C GLU A 28 -29.16 14.90 -22.06
N ARG A 29 -28.06 14.51 -22.72
CA ARG A 29 -28.01 13.27 -23.52
C ARG A 29 -27.72 12.02 -22.72
N ARG A 30 -27.02 12.15 -21.57
CA ARG A 30 -26.54 11.01 -20.80
C ARG A 30 -27.26 10.85 -19.46
N GLY A 31 -28.37 11.55 -19.25
CA GLY A 31 -29.10 11.48 -17.99
C GLY A 31 -29.54 10.07 -17.59
N GLU A 32 -30.02 9.25 -18.55
CA GLU A 32 -30.38 7.85 -18.28
C GLU A 32 -29.16 6.98 -17.93
N PHE A 33 -28.02 7.23 -18.56
CA PHE A 33 -26.76 6.56 -18.23
C PHE A 33 -26.27 6.91 -16.83
N ILE A 34 -26.30 8.20 -16.44
CA ILE A 34 -25.92 8.60 -15.08
C ILE A 34 -26.91 8.05 -14.04
N LYS A 35 -28.21 8.03 -14.32
CA LYS A 35 -29.20 7.38 -13.43
C LYS A 35 -28.92 5.88 -13.27
N PHE A 36 -28.49 5.19 -14.33
CA PHE A 36 -28.05 3.81 -14.24
C PHE A 36 -26.83 3.67 -13.32
N LEU A 37 -25.77 4.46 -13.55
CA LEU A 37 -24.58 4.45 -12.69
C LEU A 37 -24.90 4.80 -11.22
N THR A 38 -25.80 5.75 -10.98
CA THR A 38 -26.30 6.09 -9.65
C THR A 38 -26.84 4.86 -8.93
N LYS A 39 -27.73 4.09 -9.59
CA LYS A 39 -28.29 2.87 -9.00
C LYS A 39 -27.23 1.82 -8.71
N GLU A 40 -26.28 1.63 -9.63
CA GLU A 40 -25.16 0.71 -9.45
C GLU A 40 -24.34 1.08 -8.21
N VAL A 41 -23.95 2.36 -8.06
CA VAL A 41 -23.20 2.82 -6.88
C VAL A 41 -24.02 2.72 -5.59
N GLU A 42 -25.31 3.03 -5.61
CA GLU A 42 -26.18 2.89 -4.45
C GLU A 42 -26.30 1.43 -4.00
N SER A 43 -26.48 0.51 -4.95
CA SER A 43 -26.59 -0.93 -4.71
C SER A 43 -25.25 -1.64 -4.44
N ALA A 44 -24.13 -0.98 -4.71
CA ALA A 44 -22.79 -1.54 -4.58
C ALA A 44 -22.58 -2.07 -3.15
N THR A 45 -22.53 -3.38 -3.03
CA THR A 45 -22.30 -4.10 -1.78
C THR A 45 -21.41 -5.28 -2.12
N TYR A 46 -20.26 -5.34 -1.45
CA TYR A 46 -19.23 -6.33 -1.74
C TYR A 46 -18.81 -7.00 -0.45
N ARG A 47 -18.32 -8.23 -0.58
CA ARG A 47 -17.73 -8.98 0.54
C ARG A 47 -16.21 -8.81 0.59
N ASP A 48 -15.59 -8.69 -0.57
CA ASP A 48 -14.14 -8.51 -0.70
C ASP A 48 -13.81 -7.15 -1.30
N VAL A 49 -12.73 -6.54 -0.84
CA VAL A 49 -12.25 -5.25 -1.35
C VAL A 49 -11.68 -5.36 -2.77
N SER A 50 -11.27 -6.55 -3.21
CA SER A 50 -10.86 -6.80 -4.60
C SER A 50 -12.05 -6.61 -5.57
N ASP A 51 -13.26 -6.95 -5.14
CA ASP A 51 -14.48 -6.69 -5.93
C ASP A 51 -14.78 -5.18 -5.99
N VAL A 52 -14.50 -4.46 -4.90
CA VAL A 52 -14.56 -2.97 -4.87
C VAL A 52 -13.56 -2.38 -5.86
N GLU A 53 -12.33 -2.91 -5.93
CA GLU A 53 -11.35 -2.46 -6.94
C GLU A 53 -11.83 -2.67 -8.37
N ALA A 54 -12.41 -3.85 -8.66
CA ALA A 54 -12.95 -4.17 -9.98
C ALA A 54 -14.12 -3.24 -10.33
N PHE A 55 -15.02 -3.00 -9.38
CA PHE A 55 -16.14 -2.08 -9.53
C PHE A 55 -15.68 -0.65 -9.79
N VAL A 56 -14.75 -0.13 -8.97
CA VAL A 56 -14.21 1.22 -9.14
C VAL A 56 -13.54 1.37 -10.49
N LYS A 57 -12.77 0.37 -10.93
CA LYS A 57 -12.14 0.36 -12.26
C LYS A 57 -13.17 0.45 -13.38
N TRP A 58 -14.26 -0.32 -13.27
CA TRP A 58 -15.37 -0.23 -14.23
C TRP A 58 -16.03 1.15 -14.18
N LEU A 59 -16.39 1.63 -13.00
CA LEU A 59 -17.07 2.91 -12.79
C LEU A 59 -16.26 4.09 -13.34
N ASP A 60 -14.97 4.13 -13.05
CA ASP A 60 -14.06 5.16 -13.57
C ASP A 60 -13.90 5.05 -15.09
N GLY A 61 -13.98 3.84 -15.65
CA GLY A 61 -14.04 3.62 -17.10
C GLY A 61 -15.31 4.21 -17.73
N GLU A 62 -16.47 3.94 -17.14
CA GLU A 62 -17.76 4.49 -17.59
C GLU A 62 -17.77 6.03 -17.52
N LEU A 63 -17.30 6.59 -16.41
CA LEU A 63 -17.25 8.03 -16.17
C LEU A 63 -16.16 8.75 -16.99
N SER A 64 -15.13 8.03 -17.45
CA SER A 64 -14.08 8.60 -18.32
C SER A 64 -14.61 9.11 -19.66
N SER A 65 -15.81 8.65 -20.05
CA SER A 65 -16.49 9.09 -21.27
C SER A 65 -17.10 10.50 -21.17
N LEU A 66 -17.15 11.09 -19.97
CA LEU A 66 -17.67 12.43 -19.70
C LEU A 66 -16.60 13.51 -19.93
N VAL A 67 -17.01 14.68 -20.42
CA VAL A 67 -16.09 15.81 -20.68
C VAL A 67 -15.44 16.34 -19.40
N ASP A 68 -16.23 16.55 -18.36
CA ASP A 68 -15.78 16.85 -16.99
C ASP A 68 -16.69 16.11 -16.02
N GLU A 69 -16.20 15.00 -15.47
CA GLU A 69 -16.93 14.14 -14.53
C GLU A 69 -17.53 14.95 -13.37
N ARG A 70 -16.73 15.79 -12.69
CA ARG A 70 -17.20 16.51 -11.51
C ARG A 70 -18.23 17.57 -11.87
N ALA A 71 -18.02 18.30 -12.96
CA ALA A 71 -18.97 19.32 -13.39
C ALA A 71 -20.29 18.71 -13.87
N VAL A 72 -20.24 17.60 -14.61
CA VAL A 72 -21.43 16.89 -15.09
C VAL A 72 -22.20 16.30 -13.91
N LEU A 73 -21.54 15.55 -13.02
CA LEU A 73 -22.19 14.88 -11.88
C LEU A 73 -22.86 15.86 -10.90
N LYS A 74 -22.36 17.10 -10.80
CA LYS A 74 -23.00 18.15 -9.98
C LYS A 74 -24.44 18.49 -10.42
N HIS A 75 -24.80 18.22 -11.67
CA HIS A 75 -26.15 18.43 -12.18
C HIS A 75 -27.12 17.29 -11.84
N PHE A 76 -26.63 16.19 -11.26
CA PHE A 76 -27.40 15.02 -10.87
C PHE A 76 -27.50 14.91 -9.34
N PRO A 77 -28.53 15.48 -8.70
CA PRO A 77 -28.63 15.54 -7.24
C PRO A 77 -28.78 14.16 -6.56
N GLN A 78 -29.15 13.13 -7.32
CA GLN A 78 -29.24 11.75 -6.84
C GLN A 78 -27.91 11.00 -6.94
N TRP A 79 -26.84 11.64 -7.44
CA TRP A 79 -25.53 11.00 -7.49
C TRP A 79 -25.01 10.72 -6.08
N PRO A 80 -24.70 9.47 -5.71
CA PRO A 80 -24.26 9.12 -4.36
C PRO A 80 -22.77 9.43 -4.16
N GLU A 81 -22.39 10.71 -4.27
CA GLU A 81 -21.00 11.20 -4.26
C GLU A 81 -20.21 10.65 -3.08
N ARG A 82 -20.79 10.72 -1.88
CA ARG A 82 -20.15 10.22 -0.65
C ARG A 82 -19.79 8.73 -0.72
N LYS A 83 -20.64 7.91 -1.35
CA LYS A 83 -20.38 6.47 -1.49
C LYS A 83 -19.38 6.19 -2.61
N ALA A 84 -19.51 6.86 -3.76
CA ALA A 84 -18.57 6.75 -4.87
C ALA A 84 -17.14 7.11 -4.43
N ASP A 85 -16.97 8.22 -3.71
CA ASP A 85 -15.66 8.66 -3.22
C ASP A 85 -15.07 7.70 -2.18
N ALA A 86 -15.90 7.15 -1.28
CA ALA A 86 -15.44 6.18 -0.30
C ALA A 86 -15.03 4.85 -0.94
N LEU A 87 -15.74 4.39 -1.99
CA LEU A 87 -15.37 3.19 -2.75
C LEU A 87 -14.01 3.39 -3.44
N ARG A 88 -13.80 4.56 -4.07
CA ARG A 88 -12.52 4.93 -4.69
C ARG A 88 -11.39 5.02 -3.68
N GLU A 89 -11.63 5.62 -2.53
CA GLU A 89 -10.66 5.73 -1.43
C GLU A 89 -10.27 4.33 -0.92
N ALA A 90 -11.25 3.45 -0.71
CA ALA A 90 -11.01 2.07 -0.29
C ALA A 90 -10.20 1.29 -1.33
N ALA A 91 -10.60 1.34 -2.60
CA ALA A 91 -9.90 0.68 -3.69
C ALA A 91 -8.46 1.18 -3.85
N CYS A 92 -8.25 2.50 -3.85
CA CYS A 92 -6.90 3.07 -3.97
C CYS A 92 -6.01 2.64 -2.81
N THR A 93 -6.48 2.83 -1.57
CA THR A 93 -5.71 2.54 -0.36
C THR A 93 -5.34 1.06 -0.30
N TYR A 94 -6.29 0.17 -0.56
CA TYR A 94 -6.03 -1.26 -0.58
C TYR A 94 -4.99 -1.64 -1.64
N ARG A 95 -5.10 -1.09 -2.85
CA ARG A 95 -4.15 -1.33 -3.95
C ARG A 95 -2.74 -0.90 -3.61
N ASP A 96 -2.59 0.30 -3.04
CA ASP A 96 -1.28 0.85 -2.69
C ASP A 96 -0.59 -0.01 -1.63
N LEU A 97 -1.34 -0.44 -0.61
CA LEU A 97 -0.85 -1.34 0.43
C LEU A 97 -0.49 -2.72 -0.13
N LYS A 98 -1.32 -3.28 -1.02
CA LYS A 98 -1.08 -4.57 -1.67
C LYS A 98 0.13 -4.53 -2.61
N SER A 99 0.35 -3.41 -3.30
CA SER A 99 1.53 -3.18 -4.11
C SER A 99 2.80 -3.15 -3.26
N LEU A 100 2.77 -2.43 -2.13
CA LEU A 100 3.88 -2.37 -1.18
C LEU A 100 4.16 -3.73 -0.52
N GLU A 101 3.10 -4.44 -0.09
CA GLU A 101 3.20 -5.81 0.41
C GLU A 101 3.91 -6.71 -0.61
N SER A 102 3.48 -6.65 -1.88
CA SER A 102 4.08 -7.45 -2.94
C SER A 102 5.54 -7.05 -3.23
N GLU A 103 5.89 -5.77 -3.13
CA GLU A 103 7.28 -5.29 -3.28
C GLU A 103 8.18 -5.90 -2.20
N VAL A 104 7.71 -5.91 -0.94
CA VAL A 104 8.40 -6.51 0.20
C VAL A 104 8.49 -8.04 0.07
N SER A 105 7.37 -8.69 -0.23
CA SER A 105 7.29 -10.15 -0.38
C SER A 105 8.11 -10.68 -1.54
N ARG A 106 8.40 -9.88 -2.56
CA ARG A 106 9.27 -10.23 -3.70
C ARG A 106 10.71 -9.73 -3.55
N PHE A 107 11.03 -9.05 -2.45
CA PHE A 107 12.38 -8.55 -2.24
C PHE A 107 13.42 -9.67 -2.29
N VAL A 108 14.49 -9.45 -3.05
CA VAL A 108 15.65 -10.35 -3.11
C VAL A 108 16.88 -9.46 -3.04
N ASP A 109 17.78 -9.77 -2.12
CA ASP A 109 19.03 -9.05 -1.99
C ASP A 109 19.95 -9.29 -3.21
N ASN A 110 20.70 -8.27 -3.60
CA ASN A 110 21.67 -8.38 -4.68
C ASN A 110 23.08 -8.58 -4.09
N PRO A 111 23.68 -9.78 -4.19
CA PRO A 111 24.98 -10.05 -3.57
C PRO A 111 26.14 -9.24 -4.19
N LYS A 112 25.95 -8.67 -5.38
CA LYS A 112 26.97 -7.82 -6.04
C LYS A 112 26.93 -6.37 -5.57
N GLU A 113 25.87 -5.98 -4.87
CA GLU A 113 25.71 -4.62 -4.35
C GLU A 113 26.55 -4.43 -3.07
N PRO A 114 27.20 -3.26 -2.87
CA PRO A 114 27.91 -2.98 -1.62
C PRO A 114 27.00 -3.11 -0.41
N LEU A 115 27.51 -3.67 0.69
CA LEU A 115 26.75 -3.94 1.92
C LEU A 115 25.93 -2.72 2.36
N THR A 116 26.58 -1.55 2.48
CA THR A 116 25.93 -0.32 2.95
C THR A 116 24.75 0.11 2.08
N GLN A 117 24.81 -0.13 0.78
CA GLN A 117 23.75 0.22 -0.16
C GLN A 117 22.59 -0.77 -0.06
N ALA A 118 22.88 -2.08 0.01
CA ALA A 118 21.90 -3.13 0.23
C ALA A 118 21.13 -2.92 1.55
N LEU A 119 21.84 -2.66 2.66
CA LEU A 119 21.22 -2.42 3.97
C LEU A 119 20.33 -1.18 3.96
N ARG A 120 20.76 -0.08 3.30
CA ARG A 120 19.94 1.14 3.15
C ARG A 120 18.65 0.88 2.37
N ARG A 121 18.71 0.09 1.30
CA ARG A 121 17.53 -0.27 0.50
C ARG A 121 16.52 -1.07 1.32
N ILE A 122 17.01 -2.05 2.09
CA ILE A 122 16.16 -2.84 2.99
C ILE A 122 15.52 -1.97 4.07
N GLN A 123 16.30 -1.07 4.68
CA GLN A 123 15.78 -0.12 5.68
C GLN A 123 14.72 0.81 5.10
N ALA A 124 14.94 1.37 3.91
CA ALA A 124 13.97 2.25 3.27
C ALA A 124 12.63 1.55 2.97
N LEU A 125 12.66 0.26 2.60
CA LEU A 125 11.43 -0.54 2.43
C LEU A 125 10.73 -0.77 3.76
N GLN A 126 11.48 -1.10 4.82
CA GLN A 126 10.92 -1.25 6.16
C GLN A 126 10.29 0.04 6.67
N ASP A 127 10.94 1.19 6.47
CA ASP A 127 10.42 2.50 6.87
C ASP A 127 9.12 2.85 6.14
N ARG A 128 9.05 2.58 4.82
CA ARG A 128 7.82 2.76 4.03
C ARG A 128 6.69 1.88 4.55
N LEU A 129 6.99 0.64 4.91
CA LEU A 129 6.02 -0.32 5.43
C LEU A 129 5.45 0.12 6.78
N GLU A 130 6.32 0.44 7.73
CA GLU A 130 5.93 0.94 9.06
C GLU A 130 5.12 2.23 8.97
N GLN A 131 5.57 3.18 8.13
CA GLN A 131 4.87 4.44 7.94
C GLN A 131 3.47 4.26 7.34
N SER A 132 3.33 3.35 6.38
CA SER A 132 2.06 3.05 5.73
C SER A 132 1.07 2.42 6.71
N ILE A 133 1.52 1.41 7.48
CA ILE A 133 0.67 0.76 8.49
C ILE A 133 0.28 1.73 9.60
N ALA A 134 1.21 2.51 10.14
CA ALA A 134 0.93 3.49 11.18
C ALA A 134 -0.07 4.56 10.72
N ASN A 135 -0.05 4.91 9.43
CA ASN A 135 -1.02 5.85 8.87
C ASN A 135 -2.43 5.27 8.85
N ILE A 136 -2.58 4.01 8.42
CA ILE A 136 -3.86 3.32 8.42
C ILE A 136 -4.38 3.13 9.84
N GLU A 137 -3.52 2.70 10.77
CA GLU A 137 -3.87 2.52 12.19
C GLU A 137 -4.41 3.81 12.82
N ARG A 138 -3.81 4.96 12.53
CA ARG A 138 -4.25 6.26 13.06
C ARG A 138 -5.65 6.66 12.62
N MET A 139 -6.06 6.27 11.41
CA MET A 139 -7.37 6.62 10.84
C MET A 139 -8.36 5.45 10.84
N ARG A 140 -7.99 4.32 11.46
CA ARG A 140 -8.68 3.03 11.34
C ARG A 140 -10.11 3.12 11.83
N GLU A 141 -10.33 3.53 13.08
CA GLU A 141 -11.68 3.57 13.68
C GLU A 141 -12.67 4.44 12.89
N SER A 142 -12.26 5.64 12.49
CA SER A 142 -13.13 6.56 11.75
C SER A 142 -13.44 6.06 10.34
N THR A 143 -12.44 5.47 9.67
CA THR A 143 -12.58 4.92 8.33
C THR A 143 -13.47 3.68 8.34
N ILE A 144 -13.26 2.76 9.29
CA ILE A 144 -14.10 1.57 9.47
C ILE A 144 -15.55 1.96 9.69
N LYS A 145 -15.82 2.95 10.56
CA LYS A 145 -17.19 3.42 10.80
C LYS A 145 -17.83 3.92 9.50
N ARG A 146 -17.13 4.77 8.75
CA ARG A 146 -17.60 5.30 7.46
C ARG A 146 -17.84 4.19 6.43
N TYR A 147 -16.96 3.19 6.37
CA TYR A 147 -17.11 2.06 5.44
C TYR A 147 -18.27 1.17 5.81
N LYS A 148 -18.50 0.90 7.11
CA LYS A 148 -19.69 0.18 7.58
C LYS A 148 -20.99 0.90 7.19
N ASP A 149 -21.07 2.20 7.42
CA ASP A 149 -22.24 3.02 7.07
C ASP A 149 -22.54 2.97 5.56
N LEU A 150 -21.50 2.83 4.72
CA LEU A 150 -21.58 2.80 3.26
C LEU A 150 -21.56 1.37 2.67
N GLN A 151 -21.55 0.34 3.51
CA GLN A 151 -21.50 -1.08 3.12
C GLN A 151 -20.27 -1.45 2.27
N ILE A 152 -19.12 -0.86 2.63
CA ILE A 152 -17.81 -1.12 2.01
C ILE A 152 -17.03 -2.10 2.91
N PRO A 153 -16.42 -3.17 2.35
CA PRO A 153 -15.51 -4.06 3.07
C PRO A 153 -14.41 -3.30 3.81
N TRP A 154 -14.22 -3.63 5.08
CA TRP A 154 -13.28 -2.95 6.00
C TRP A 154 -12.39 -3.93 6.76
N GLU A 155 -12.69 -5.22 6.69
CA GLU A 155 -12.01 -6.32 7.38
C GLU A 155 -10.53 -6.43 6.97
N TRP A 156 -10.20 -6.03 5.74
CA TRP A 156 -8.81 -5.96 5.26
C TRP A 156 -7.95 -4.96 6.05
N MET A 157 -8.56 -4.00 6.74
CA MET A 157 -7.87 -3.02 7.60
C MET A 157 -7.54 -3.55 9.00
N LEU A 158 -7.93 -4.78 9.33
CA LEU A 158 -7.62 -5.40 10.61
C LEU A 158 -6.25 -6.08 10.58
N ASP A 159 -5.70 -6.34 11.77
CA ASP A 159 -4.45 -7.10 11.93
C ASP A 159 -4.60 -8.58 11.52
N THR A 160 -5.83 -9.07 11.35
CA THR A 160 -6.12 -10.38 10.73
C THR A 160 -6.21 -10.32 9.20
N GLY A 161 -6.24 -9.11 8.62
CA GLY A 161 -6.35 -8.84 7.20
C GLY A 161 -5.03 -8.47 6.54
N LEU A 162 -5.08 -7.52 5.59
CA LEU A 162 -3.90 -7.10 4.81
C LEU A 162 -2.82 -6.49 5.70
N LEU A 163 -3.18 -5.74 6.74
CA LEU A 163 -2.19 -5.13 7.64
C LEU A 163 -1.36 -6.18 8.38
N GLY A 164 -1.98 -7.28 8.81
CA GLY A 164 -1.27 -8.42 9.39
C GLY A 164 -0.31 -9.07 8.39
N GLN A 165 -0.78 -9.29 7.16
CA GLN A 165 0.05 -9.84 6.09
C GLN A 165 1.27 -8.95 5.80
N MET A 166 1.08 -7.63 5.76
CA MET A 166 2.16 -6.67 5.61
C MET A 166 3.15 -6.70 6.78
N LYS A 167 2.65 -6.78 8.03
CA LYS A 167 3.52 -6.96 9.22
C LYS A 167 4.34 -8.23 9.11
N LEU A 168 3.74 -9.34 8.68
CA LEU A 168 4.45 -10.62 8.51
C LEU A 168 5.43 -10.61 7.33
N SER A 169 5.11 -9.95 6.21
CA SER A 169 6.02 -9.88 5.07
C SER A 169 7.32 -9.13 5.40
N SER A 170 7.30 -8.22 6.38
CA SER A 170 8.51 -7.57 6.90
C SER A 170 9.57 -8.56 7.41
N LEU A 171 9.17 -9.76 7.85
CA LEU A 171 10.09 -10.81 8.29
C LEU A 171 11.05 -11.24 7.16
N LYS A 172 10.60 -11.15 5.90
CA LYS A 172 11.47 -11.39 4.76
C LYS A 172 12.61 -10.37 4.68
N LEU A 173 12.33 -9.10 4.93
CA LEU A 173 13.37 -8.06 4.99
C LEU A 173 14.35 -8.32 6.13
N ALA A 174 13.86 -8.71 7.31
CA ALA A 174 14.72 -9.14 8.42
C ALA A 174 15.64 -10.29 8.04
N ARG A 175 15.12 -11.32 7.35
CA ARG A 175 15.92 -12.45 6.88
C ARG A 175 17.03 -12.02 5.94
N GLU A 176 16.70 -11.27 4.90
CA GLU A 176 17.69 -10.83 3.92
C GLU A 176 18.73 -9.89 4.54
N TYR A 177 18.33 -9.00 5.45
CA TYR A 177 19.23 -8.13 6.19
C TYR A 177 20.24 -8.92 7.04
N MET A 178 19.74 -9.86 7.84
CA MET A 178 20.57 -10.66 8.74
C MET A 178 21.50 -11.59 7.96
N LYS A 179 21.02 -12.22 6.88
CA LYS A 179 21.86 -13.03 5.99
C LYS A 179 22.97 -12.19 5.37
N ARG A 180 22.66 -10.99 4.89
CA ARG A 180 23.64 -10.13 4.23
C ARG A 180 24.77 -9.71 5.17
N ILE A 181 24.43 -9.38 6.42
CA ILE A 181 25.43 -9.08 7.46
C ILE A 181 26.22 -10.34 7.84
N ALA A 182 25.56 -11.48 8.07
CA ALA A 182 26.25 -12.71 8.43
C ALA A 182 27.26 -13.16 7.37
N ASN A 183 26.93 -13.01 6.08
CA ASN A 183 27.83 -13.33 4.98
C ASN A 183 29.04 -12.38 4.94
N GLU A 184 28.86 -11.09 5.25
CA GLU A 184 29.98 -10.14 5.29
C GLU A 184 30.92 -10.46 6.46
N LEU A 185 30.37 -10.74 7.64
CA LEU A 185 31.15 -11.12 8.83
C LEU A 185 31.97 -12.41 8.62
N GLN A 186 31.53 -13.29 7.72
CA GLN A 186 32.27 -14.51 7.37
C GLN A 186 33.34 -14.28 6.29
N ALA A 187 33.22 -13.20 5.51
CA ALA A 187 34.09 -12.94 4.37
C ALA A 187 35.24 -11.97 4.70
N ASP A 188 35.11 -11.16 5.75
CA ASP A 188 36.03 -10.08 6.08
C ASP A 188 36.55 -10.24 7.53
N GLU A 189 37.87 -10.40 7.73
CA GLU A 189 38.54 -10.33 9.04
C GLU A 189 38.69 -8.85 9.48
N CYS A 190 37.59 -8.11 9.58
CA CYS A 190 37.60 -6.65 9.67
C CYS A 190 37.23 -6.13 11.07
N SER A 191 37.94 -5.10 11.54
CA SER A 191 37.78 -4.50 12.88
C SER A 191 36.43 -3.82 13.15
N CYS A 192 35.49 -3.83 12.20
CA CYS A 192 34.13 -3.28 12.32
C CYS A 192 33.03 -4.34 12.57
N GLU A 193 33.41 -5.60 12.81
CA GLU A 193 32.50 -6.73 13.06
C GLU A 193 31.47 -6.47 14.17
N GLU A 194 31.89 -5.93 15.32
CA GLU A 194 31.00 -5.69 16.46
C GLU A 194 29.89 -4.66 16.11
N ASN A 195 30.22 -3.64 15.31
CA ASN A 195 29.26 -2.61 14.91
C ASN A 195 28.22 -3.18 13.95
N LEU A 196 28.66 -3.98 12.97
CA LEU A 196 27.79 -4.66 12.01
C LEU A 196 26.87 -5.67 12.69
N LYS A 197 27.39 -6.46 13.64
CA LYS A 197 26.59 -7.39 14.44
C LYS A 197 25.52 -6.64 15.24
N LEU A 198 25.89 -5.59 15.96
CA LEU A 198 24.96 -4.78 16.73
C LEU A 198 23.89 -4.14 15.83
N GLN A 199 24.27 -3.67 14.65
CA GLN A 199 23.34 -3.14 13.65
C GLN A 199 22.33 -4.21 13.20
N GLY A 200 22.80 -5.43 12.89
CA GLY A 200 21.96 -6.58 12.55
C GLY A 200 20.96 -6.93 13.64
N VAL A 201 21.43 -7.00 14.90
CA VAL A 201 20.57 -7.31 16.06
C VAL A 201 19.54 -6.22 16.30
N ARG A 202 19.91 -4.94 16.21
CA ARG A 202 18.97 -3.81 16.35
C ARG A 202 17.88 -3.84 15.28
N TYR A 203 18.26 -4.11 14.03
CA TYR A 203 17.31 -4.23 12.93
C TYR A 203 16.36 -5.42 13.14
N ALA A 204 16.91 -6.59 13.49
CA ALA A 204 16.12 -7.78 13.79
C ALA A 204 15.10 -7.51 14.92
N TYR A 205 15.53 -6.86 16.00
CA TYR A 205 14.64 -6.52 17.11
C TYR A 205 13.53 -5.54 16.70
N ARG A 206 13.85 -4.51 15.90
CA ARG A 206 12.85 -3.59 15.34
C ARG A 206 11.76 -4.33 14.57
N VAL A 207 12.16 -5.20 13.63
CA VAL A 207 11.21 -5.97 12.83
C VAL A 207 10.42 -6.97 13.68
N HIS A 208 11.06 -7.61 14.66
CA HIS A 208 10.38 -8.50 15.62
C HIS A 208 9.24 -7.78 16.36
N GLN A 209 9.50 -6.58 16.90
CA GLN A 209 8.48 -5.79 17.60
C GLN A 209 7.35 -5.37 16.65
N PHE A 210 7.69 -5.00 15.41
CA PHE A 210 6.72 -4.61 14.40
C PHE A 210 5.81 -5.76 13.93
N ALA A 211 6.39 -6.95 13.69
CA ALA A 211 5.67 -8.13 13.21
C ALA A 211 4.92 -8.89 14.31
N GLY A 212 5.26 -8.63 15.58
CA GLY A 212 4.70 -9.37 16.73
C GLY A 212 5.38 -10.73 16.98
N GLY A 213 6.60 -10.93 16.47
CA GLY A 213 7.35 -12.17 16.59
C GLY A 213 8.08 -12.56 15.31
N PHE A 214 8.94 -13.57 15.40
CA PHE A 214 9.62 -14.17 14.24
C PHE A 214 9.00 -15.50 13.84
N ASP A 215 9.03 -15.78 12.54
CA ASP A 215 8.80 -17.10 11.99
C ASP A 215 10.07 -17.97 12.08
N ALA A 216 9.93 -19.28 11.80
CA ALA A 216 11.03 -20.23 11.92
C ALA A 216 12.24 -19.84 11.04
N GLU A 217 12.00 -19.32 9.84
CA GLU A 217 13.06 -18.87 8.94
C GLU A 217 13.80 -17.63 9.47
N ALA A 218 13.08 -16.67 10.06
CA ALA A 218 13.67 -15.48 10.67
C ALA A 218 14.46 -15.83 11.93
N ILE A 219 13.98 -16.77 12.75
CA ILE A 219 14.74 -17.31 13.88
C ILE A 219 16.05 -17.93 13.40
N GLN A 220 16.01 -18.77 12.36
CA GLN A 220 17.20 -19.40 11.80
C GLN A 220 18.21 -18.37 11.28
N ALA A 221 17.75 -17.32 10.58
CA ALA A 221 18.61 -16.25 10.10
C ALA A 221 19.25 -15.47 11.27
N PHE A 222 18.49 -15.22 12.34
CA PHE A 222 18.99 -14.57 13.54
C PHE A 222 20.04 -15.41 14.29
N GLU A 223 19.85 -16.72 14.37
CA GLU A 223 20.84 -17.64 14.93
C GLU A 223 22.14 -17.66 14.13
N LYS A 224 22.06 -17.62 12.79
CA LYS A 224 23.24 -17.52 11.93
C LYS A 224 24.01 -16.22 12.17
N LEU A 225 23.31 -15.09 12.28
CA LEU A 225 23.91 -13.80 12.62
C LEU A 225 24.64 -13.86 13.99
N LYS A 226 24.05 -14.52 14.98
CA LYS A 226 24.68 -14.71 16.30
C LYS A 226 25.98 -15.52 16.21
N LYS A 227 25.96 -16.63 15.45
CA LYS A 227 27.12 -17.53 15.29
C LYS A 227 28.26 -16.89 14.51
N ALA A 228 27.94 -16.17 13.44
CA ALA A 228 28.94 -15.48 12.61
C ALA A 228 29.80 -14.49 13.42
N GLY A 229 29.26 -13.90 14.50
CA GLY A 229 30.01 -13.03 15.40
C GLY A 229 30.55 -13.72 16.67
N LEU A 230 30.58 -15.05 16.75
CA LEU A 230 31.28 -15.82 17.80
C LEU A 230 32.48 -16.56 17.23
N ASP A 231 32.44 -16.91 15.94
CA ASP A 231 33.52 -17.61 15.25
C ASP A 231 34.71 -16.68 14.89
N SER A 232 34.54 -15.35 14.97
CA SER A 232 35.62 -14.36 14.75
C SER A 232 36.42 -13.97 16.01
N GLU A 233 36.01 -14.43 17.20
CA GLU A 233 36.74 -14.23 18.46
C GLU A 233 37.78 -15.34 18.77
N LYS A 234 38.06 -16.25 17.81
CA LYS A 234 39.02 -17.37 17.95
C LYS A 234 40.14 -17.28 16.93
#